data_AF-A0A7V9NJF3-F1
#
_entry.id   AF-A0A7V9NJF3-F1
#
_cell.length_a   1.000
_cell.length_b   1.000
_cell.length_c   1.000
_cell.angle_alpha   90.00
_cell.angle_beta   90.00
_cell.angle_gamma   90.00
#
_symmetry.space_group_name_H-M   'P 1'
#
loop_
_entity.id
_entity.type
_entity.pdbx_description
1 polymer ?
#
loop_
_entity_poly.entity_id
_entity_poly.type
_entity_poly.pdbx_seq_one_letter_code
_entity_poly.pdbx_strand_id
1 'polypeptide(L)' 'MNRDEFDGKTDQVKGKAKQAWGDVTDNERLHGEGVADEAGGNVQEGFGKAKRKVGDAIEDVADRIKK' A
#
# COMPACT_ATOMS: atom_id res chain seq x y z
N MET A 1 -14.88 -9.78 -4.16
CA MET A 1 -14.12 -8.58 -4.58
C MET A 1 -14.81 -7.39 -3.95
N ASN A 2 -14.21 -6.83 -2.90
CA ASN A 2 -14.77 -5.68 -2.17
C ASN A 2 -14.41 -4.38 -2.88
N ARG A 3 -15.22 -3.32 -2.71
CA ARG A 3 -15.02 -1.99 -3.33
C ARG A 3 -13.62 -1.43 -3.10
N ASP A 4 -13.05 -1.65 -1.91
CA ASP A 4 -11.70 -1.23 -1.55
C ASP A 4 -10.60 -1.81 -2.47
N GLU A 5 -10.80 -3.01 -2.99
CA GLU A 5 -9.83 -3.65 -3.89
C GLU A 5 -9.90 -3.08 -5.33
N PHE A 6 -11.05 -2.51 -5.70
CA PHE A 6 -11.25 -1.84 -6.98
C PHE A 6 -10.71 -0.40 -6.96
N ASP A 7 -10.92 0.32 -5.85
CA ASP A 7 -10.32 1.65 -5.62
C ASP A 7 -8.79 1.56 -5.63
N GLY A 8 -8.22 0.59 -4.89
CA GLY A 8 -6.76 0.40 -4.87
C GLY A 8 -6.13 0.08 -6.23
N LYS A 9 -6.84 -0.65 -7.10
CA LYS A 9 -6.38 -0.86 -8.49
C LYS A 9 -6.49 0.41 -9.34
N THR A 10 -7.52 1.21 -9.11
CA THR A 10 -7.73 2.47 -9.84
C THR A 10 -6.65 3.49 -9.50
N ASP A 11 -6.28 3.60 -8.22
CA ASP A 11 -5.19 4.47 -7.79
C ASP A 11 -3.83 4.01 -8.33
N GLN A 12 -3.57 2.70 -8.38
CA GLN A 12 -2.34 2.17 -9.00
C GLN A 12 -2.23 2.52 -10.48
N VAL A 13 -3.33 2.39 -11.25
CA VAL A 13 -3.34 2.75 -12.68
C VAL A 13 -3.13 4.26 -12.85
N LYS A 14 -3.76 5.07 -12.02
CA LYS A 14 -3.62 6.54 -12.02
C LYS A 14 -2.20 6.98 -11.66
N GLY A 15 -1.56 6.30 -10.71
CA GLY A 15 -0.16 6.51 -10.35
C GLY A 15 0.80 6.21 -11.50
N LYS A 16 0.65 5.05 -12.15
CA LYS A 16 1.45 4.68 -13.33
C LYS A 16 1.27 5.67 -14.49
N ALA A 17 0.05 6.14 -14.72
CA ALA A 17 -0.23 7.13 -15.75
C ALA A 17 0.47 8.47 -15.45
N LYS A 18 0.44 8.94 -14.19
CA LYS A 18 1.18 10.14 -13.76
C LYS A 18 2.69 10.00 -13.88
N GLN A 19 3.25 8.84 -13.52
CA GLN A 19 4.68 8.56 -13.67
C GLN A 19 5.09 8.63 -15.16
N ALA A 20 4.36 7.91 -16.02
CA ALA A 20 4.64 7.92 -17.46
C ALA A 20 4.49 9.32 -18.08
N TRP A 21 3.50 10.12 -17.65
CA TRP A 21 3.37 11.52 -18.08
C TRP A 21 4.48 12.41 -17.54
N GLY A 22 4.95 12.17 -16.31
CA GLY A 22 6.08 12.89 -15.71
C GLY A 22 7.38 12.65 -16.48
N ASP A 23 7.67 11.40 -16.83
CA ASP A 23 8.83 11.02 -17.66
C ASP A 23 8.76 11.62 -19.06
N VAL A 24 7.57 11.64 -19.69
CA VAL A 24 7.38 12.23 -21.03
C VAL A 24 7.53 13.74 -21.04
N THR A 25 7.21 14.41 -19.93
CA THR A 25 7.21 15.88 -19.84
C THR A 25 8.47 16.44 -19.17
N ASP A 26 9.47 15.59 -18.86
CA ASP A 26 10.72 15.96 -18.17
C ASP A 26 10.47 16.79 -16.88
N ASN A 27 9.43 16.42 -16.14
CA ASN A 27 8.97 17.17 -14.98
C ASN A 27 9.40 16.45 -13.70
N GLU A 28 10.64 16.69 -13.28
CA GLU A 28 11.29 16.11 -12.08
C GLU A 28 10.44 16.21 -10.81
N ARG A 29 9.57 17.23 -10.70
CA ARG A 29 8.63 17.36 -9.57
C ARG A 29 7.59 16.24 -9.53
N LEU A 30 7.03 15.86 -10.68
CA LEU A 30 6.01 14.80 -10.77
C LEU A 30 6.62 13.42 -10.49
N HIS A 31 7.88 13.20 -10.91
CA HIS A 31 8.64 12.00 -10.57
C HIS A 31 8.91 11.94 -9.06
N GLY A 32 9.34 13.05 -8.45
CA GLY A 32 9.58 13.15 -7.01
C GLY A 32 8.34 12.92 -6.15
N GLU A 33 7.19 13.47 -6.53
CA GLU A 33 5.91 13.21 -5.86
C GLU A 33 5.53 11.72 -5.94
N GLY A 34 5.74 11.07 -7.09
CA GLY A 34 5.48 9.64 -7.26
C GLY A 34 6.32 8.73 -6.36
N VAL A 35 7.62 9.05 -6.18
CA VAL A 35 8.51 8.29 -5.29
C VAL A 35 8.12 8.48 -3.81
N ALA A 36 7.71 9.68 -3.43
CA ALA A 36 7.25 9.96 -2.06
C ALA A 36 5.94 9.22 -1.73
N ASP A 37 4.98 9.20 -2.65
CA ASP A 37 3.74 8.43 -2.53
C ASP A 37 4.02 6.92 -2.44
N GLU A 38 4.93 6.39 -3.27
CA GLU A 38 5.31 4.98 -3.24
C GLU A 38 5.99 4.59 -1.92
N ALA A 39 6.87 5.45 -1.41
CA ALA A 39 7.50 5.25 -0.09
C ALA A 39 6.46 5.28 1.04
N GLY A 40 5.53 6.23 1.01
CA GLY A 40 4.42 6.30 1.98
C GLY A 40 3.52 5.07 1.95
N GLY A 41 3.18 4.58 0.75
CA GLY A 41 2.38 3.39 0.55
C GLY A 41 3.06 2.11 1.07
N ASN A 42 4.35 1.94 0.78
CA ASN A 42 5.14 0.80 1.28
C ASN A 42 5.22 0.77 2.82
N VAL A 43 5.38 1.94 3.45
CA VAL A 43 5.38 2.06 4.92
C VAL A 43 4.02 1.69 5.50
N GLN A 44 2.91 2.19 4.92
CA GLN A 44 1.56 1.81 5.35
C GLN A 44 1.27 0.32 5.17
N GLU A 45 1.69 -0.26 4.05
CA GLU A 45 1.49 -1.69 3.78
C GLU A 45 2.29 -2.55 4.74
N GLY A 46 3.55 -2.18 5.01
CA GLY A 46 4.41 -2.84 6.00
C GLY A 46 3.83 -2.78 7.41
N PHE A 47 3.33 -1.61 7.82
CA PHE A 47 2.69 -1.43 9.13
C PHE A 47 1.40 -2.25 9.25
N GLY A 48 0.57 -2.26 8.20
CA GLY A 48 -0.65 -3.08 8.16
C GLY A 48 -0.37 -4.58 8.23
N LYS A 49 0.66 -5.05 7.50
CA LYS A 49 1.12 -6.45 7.57
C LYS A 49 1.64 -6.82 8.96
N ALA A 50 2.43 -5.95 9.59
CA ALA A 50 2.94 -6.17 10.94
C ALA A 50 1.80 -6.25 11.97
N LYS A 51 0.85 -5.30 11.92
CA LYS A 51 -0.32 -5.29 12.82
C LYS A 51 -1.18 -6.54 12.68
N ARG A 52 -1.42 -7.02 11.45
CA ARG A 52 -2.13 -8.29 11.21
C ARG A 52 -1.39 -9.48 11.81
N LYS A 53 -0.08 -9.61 11.52
CA LYS A 53 0.75 -10.70 12.07
C LYS A 53 0.73 -10.75 13.60
N VAL A 54 0.73 -9.59 14.25
CA VAL A 54 0.62 -9.48 15.71
C VAL A 54 -0.77 -9.91 16.18
N GLY A 55 -1.82 -9.49 15.50
CA GLY A 55 -3.19 -9.93 15.76
C GLY A 55 -3.34 -11.45 15.64
N ASP A 56 -2.89 -12.02 14.53
CA ASP A 56 -2.93 -13.47 14.28
C ASP A 56 -2.17 -14.25 15.36
N ALA A 57 -0.97 -13.78 15.76
CA ALA A 57 -0.18 -14.44 16.81
C ALA A 57 -0.86 -14.39 18.19
N ILE A 58 -1.54 -13.28 18.52
CA ILE A 58 -2.29 -13.15 19.78
C ILE A 58 -3.52 -14.06 19.74
N GLU A 59 -4.22 -14.13 18.61
CA GLU A 59 -5.39 -14.99 18.42
C GLU A 59 -5.02 -16.47 18.52
N ASP A 60 -3.93 -16.90 17.89
CA ASP A 60 -3.39 -18.27 18.01
C ASP A 60 -3.05 -18.65 19.46
N VAL A 61 -2.45 -17.73 20.22
CA VAL A 61 -2.13 -17.94 21.63
C VAL A 61 -3.40 -18.02 22.47
N ALA A 62 -4.37 -17.15 22.22
CA ALA A 62 -5.66 -17.16 22.92
C ALA A 62 -6.43 -18.46 22.65
N ASP A 63 -6.45 -18.94 21.41
CA ASP A 63 -7.14 -20.18 21.03
C ASP A 63 -6.49 -21.41 21.69
N ARG A 64 -5.15 -21.43 21.79
CA ARG A 64 -4.43 -22.49 22.53
C ARG A 64 -4.69 -22.49 24.03
N ILE A 65 -4.90 -21.33 24.66
CA ILE A 65 -5.17 -21.24 26.10
C ILE A 65 -6.62 -21.62 26.41
N LYS A 66 -7.54 -21.42 25.47
CA LYS A 66 -8.96 -21.71 25.63
C LYS A 66 -9.32 -23.18 25.40
N LYS A 67 -8.40 -23.97 24.84
CA LYS A 67 -8.55 -25.40 24.55
C LYS A 67 -7.86 -26.27 25.59
#